data_AF-A0A2D5I443-F1
#
_entry.id   AF-A0A2D5I443-F1
#
_cell.length_a   1.000
_cell.length_b   1.000
_cell.length_c   1.000
_cell.angle_alpha   90.00
_cell.angle_beta   90.00
_cell.angle_gamma   90.00
#
_symmetry.space_group_name_H-M   'P 1'
#
loop_
_entity.id
_entity.type
_entity.pdbx_description
1 polymer ?
#
loop_
_entity_poly.entity_id
_entity_poly.type
_entity_poly.pdbx_seq_one_letter_code
_entity_poly.pdbx_strand_id
1 'polypeptide(L)'
;MEYTESVNQYLDLSIETLQKIKFDDSSDDNNLRLFFCMALEKSLDAFANEIYTLQNININGFMDMNTYIKLKNISNHQNNIALISKELKPDGLIEEFKDIFAKEIDPPNADLIVSSNKNTLKKFILILNKYSEWISSFRKIHHEC
;
A
#
# COMPACT_ATOMS: atom_id res chain seq x y z
N MET A 1 -8.13 17.85 2.01
CA MET A 1 -7.45 18.15 3.29
C MET A 1 -7.52 16.95 4.22
N GLU A 2 -8.71 16.40 4.48
CA GLU A 2 -8.91 15.24 5.38
C GLU A 2 -8.21 13.94 4.94
N TYR A 3 -8.26 13.59 3.64
CA TYR A 3 -7.60 12.37 3.16
C TYR A 3 -6.07 12.47 3.16
N THR A 4 -5.50 13.63 2.84
CA THR A 4 -4.04 13.87 2.88
C THR A 4 -3.49 13.62 4.29
N GLU A 5 -4.20 14.10 5.32
CA GLU A 5 -3.84 13.86 6.72
C GLU A 5 -3.95 12.37 7.07
N SER A 6 -5.02 11.71 6.66
CA SER A 6 -5.21 10.26 6.86
C SER A 6 -4.10 9.43 6.20
N VAL A 7 -3.69 9.79 4.98
CA VAL A 7 -2.57 9.14 4.27
C VAL A 7 -1.31 9.21 5.12
N ASN A 8 -0.98 10.41 5.60
CA ASN A 8 0.23 10.65 6.37
C ASN A 8 0.18 9.91 7.72
N GLN A 9 -0.94 9.99 8.43
CA GLN A 9 -1.13 9.30 9.71
C GLN A 9 -0.88 7.80 9.57
N TYR A 10 -1.53 7.14 8.62
CA TYR A 10 -1.35 5.69 8.42
C TYR A 10 0.03 5.33 7.90
N LEU A 11 0.66 6.21 7.10
CA LEU A 11 2.04 6.03 6.67
C LEU A 11 3.00 6.10 7.86
N ASP A 12 2.86 7.09 8.73
CA ASP A 12 3.66 7.22 9.95
C ASP A 12 3.48 6.01 10.87
N LEU A 13 2.24 5.53 11.06
CA LEU A 13 1.95 4.28 11.77
C LEU A 13 2.69 3.08 11.16
N SER A 14 2.73 2.97 9.83
CA SER A 14 3.47 1.89 9.16
C SER A 14 4.99 2.02 9.39
N ILE A 15 5.54 3.23 9.37
CA ILE A 15 6.97 3.51 9.64
C ILE A 15 7.32 3.12 11.09
N GLU A 16 6.54 3.60 12.05
CA GLU A 16 6.75 3.31 13.47
C GLU A 16 6.59 1.82 13.79
N THR A 17 5.65 1.16 13.12
CA THR A 17 5.47 -0.30 13.27
C THR A 17 6.68 -1.04 12.72
N LEU A 18 7.16 -0.67 11.52
CA LEU A 18 8.33 -1.30 10.91
C LEU A 18 9.58 -1.22 11.80
N GLN A 19 9.77 -0.10 12.50
CA GLN A 19 10.89 0.07 13.43
C GLN A 19 10.85 -0.89 14.64
N LYS A 20 9.67 -1.44 14.95
CA LYS A 20 9.48 -2.38 16.08
C LYS A 20 9.60 -3.84 15.66
N ILE A 21 9.54 -4.15 14.35
CA ILE A 21 9.63 -5.51 13.81
C ILE A 21 11.09 -6.00 13.88
N LYS A 22 11.28 -7.19 14.44
CA LYS A 22 12.57 -7.86 14.61
C LYS A 22 12.81 -8.98 13.59
N PHE A 23 11.76 -9.45 12.91
CA PHE A 23 11.82 -10.60 12.00
C PHE A 23 12.34 -11.87 12.69
N ASP A 24 11.92 -12.09 13.93
CA ASP A 24 12.28 -13.26 14.74
C ASP A 24 11.22 -14.38 14.73
N ASP A 25 10.14 -14.20 13.96
CA ASP A 25 9.01 -15.13 13.83
C ASP A 25 8.26 -15.41 15.16
N SER A 26 8.48 -14.59 16.19
CA SER A 26 7.66 -14.62 17.40
C SER A 26 6.22 -14.19 17.12
N SER A 27 5.27 -14.58 17.97
CA SER A 27 3.87 -14.18 17.80
C SER A 27 3.69 -12.66 17.79
N ASP A 28 4.44 -11.93 18.62
CA ASP A 28 4.39 -10.48 18.67
C ASP A 28 4.97 -9.87 17.39
N ASP A 29 6.08 -10.42 16.88
CA ASP A 29 6.67 -10.00 15.61
C ASP A 29 5.72 -10.25 14.43
N ASN A 30 5.07 -11.41 14.38
CA ASN A 30 4.04 -11.73 13.37
C ASN A 30 2.88 -10.73 13.41
N ASN A 31 2.40 -10.39 14.61
CA ASN A 31 1.35 -9.39 14.79
C ASN A 31 1.81 -8.01 14.30
N LEU A 32 3.04 -7.59 14.61
CA LEU A 32 3.62 -6.33 14.13
C LEU A 32 3.76 -6.32 12.60
N ARG A 33 4.15 -7.43 11.97
CA ARG A 33 4.20 -7.55 10.51
C ARG A 33 2.83 -7.41 9.86
N LEU A 34 1.81 -8.03 10.45
CA LEU A 34 0.43 -7.88 10.00
C LEU A 34 -0.07 -6.44 10.20
N PHE A 35 0.21 -5.82 11.35
CA PHE A 35 -0.16 -4.43 11.62
C PHE A 35 0.51 -3.45 10.65
N PHE A 36 1.78 -3.69 10.29
CA PHE A 36 2.44 -2.92 9.25
C PHE A 36 1.66 -2.99 7.93
N CYS A 37 1.26 -4.20 7.49
CA CYS A 37 0.50 -4.38 6.26
C CYS A 37 -0.85 -3.65 6.32
N MET A 38 -1.60 -3.80 7.43
CA MET A 38 -2.89 -3.13 7.60
C MET A 38 -2.75 -1.61 7.60
N ALA A 39 -1.75 -1.05 8.28
CA ALA A 39 -1.51 0.39 8.29
C ALA A 39 -1.16 0.91 6.89
N LEU A 40 -0.30 0.21 6.16
CA LEU A 40 0.07 0.57 4.79
C LEU A 40 -1.13 0.49 3.83
N GLU A 41 -1.97 -0.53 3.96
CA GLU A 41 -3.22 -0.66 3.19
C GLU A 41 -4.19 0.50 3.47
N LYS A 42 -4.34 0.91 4.73
CA LYS A 42 -5.19 2.05 5.10
C LYS A 42 -4.65 3.37 4.58
N SER A 43 -3.33 3.56 4.59
CA SER A 43 -2.70 4.71 3.94
C SER A 43 -3.01 4.71 2.45
N LEU A 44 -2.89 3.55 1.79
CA LEU A 44 -3.14 3.39 0.36
C LEU A 44 -4.61 3.65 -0.02
N ASP A 45 -5.57 3.21 0.81
CA ASP A 45 -6.99 3.51 0.63
C ASP A 45 -7.26 5.02 0.74
N ALA A 46 -6.72 5.65 1.78
CA ALA A 46 -6.82 7.09 1.97
C ALA A 46 -6.19 7.83 0.78
N PHE A 47 -5.09 7.31 0.21
CA PHE A 47 -4.44 7.90 -0.94
C PHE A 47 -5.28 7.78 -2.21
N ALA A 48 -5.98 6.65 -2.40
CA ALA A 48 -6.96 6.53 -3.47
C ALA A 48 -8.10 7.57 -3.32
N ASN A 49 -8.58 7.81 -2.09
CA ASN A 49 -9.60 8.83 -1.82
C ASN A 49 -9.06 10.26 -2.04
N GLU A 50 -7.79 10.52 -1.69
CA GLU A 50 -7.09 11.77 -1.96
C GLU A 50 -7.00 12.03 -3.47
N ILE A 51 -6.56 11.05 -4.27
CA ILE A 51 -6.49 11.15 -5.73
C ILE A 51 -7.88 11.41 -6.32
N TYR A 52 -8.88 10.63 -5.91
CA TYR A 52 -10.25 10.75 -6.38
C TYR A 52 -10.79 12.17 -6.19
N THR A 53 -10.58 12.74 -5.00
CA THR A 53 -11.03 14.09 -4.65
C THR A 53 -10.27 15.17 -5.42
N LEU A 54 -8.95 15.08 -5.48
CA LEU A 54 -8.11 16.08 -6.16
C LEU A 54 -8.34 16.12 -7.67
N GLN A 55 -8.62 14.96 -8.27
CA GLN A 55 -8.88 14.85 -9.71
C GLN A 55 -10.34 15.08 -10.08
N ASN A 56 -11.22 15.31 -9.10
CA ASN A 56 -12.67 15.44 -9.31
C ASN A 56 -13.24 14.29 -10.16
N ILE A 57 -12.78 13.07 -9.87
CA ILE A 57 -13.25 11.86 -10.55
C ILE A 57 -14.67 11.58 -10.07
N ASN A 58 -15.55 11.14 -10.97
CA ASN A 58 -16.92 10.80 -10.65
C ASN A 58 -17.18 9.31 -10.91
N ILE A 59 -17.04 8.49 -9.87
CA ILE A 59 -17.31 7.05 -9.90
C ILE A 59 -18.35 6.75 -8.83
N ASN A 60 -19.49 6.18 -9.24
CA ASN A 60 -20.56 5.82 -8.31
C ASN A 60 -20.09 4.76 -7.30
N GLY A 61 -20.36 5.00 -6.02
CA GLY A 61 -20.00 4.08 -4.94
C GLY A 61 -18.51 3.96 -4.67
N PHE A 62 -17.69 4.91 -5.15
CA PHE A 62 -16.23 4.84 -5.03
C PHE A 62 -15.74 4.60 -3.59
N MET A 63 -16.34 5.30 -2.62
CA MET A 63 -15.90 5.25 -1.22
C MET A 63 -16.10 3.86 -0.58
N ASP A 64 -17.08 3.09 -1.06
CA ASP A 64 -17.42 1.76 -0.53
C ASP A 64 -16.58 0.63 -1.16
N MET A 65 -15.78 0.93 -2.17
CA MET A 65 -14.93 -0.05 -2.85
C MET A 65 -13.70 -0.38 -2.01
N ASN A 66 -13.14 -1.58 -2.20
CA ASN A 66 -11.81 -1.87 -1.65
C ASN A 66 -10.72 -1.08 -2.40
N THR A 67 -9.59 -0.90 -1.72
CA THR A 67 -8.42 -0.14 -2.19
C THR A 67 -7.98 -0.52 -3.61
N TYR A 68 -7.92 -1.81 -3.92
CA TYR A 68 -7.47 -2.26 -5.24
C TYR A 68 -8.46 -1.85 -6.35
N ILE A 69 -9.76 -2.04 -6.12
CA ILE A 69 -10.79 -1.64 -7.07
C ILE A 69 -10.77 -0.12 -7.26
N LYS A 70 -10.61 0.65 -6.18
CA LYS A 70 -10.45 2.12 -6.25
C LYS A 70 -9.32 2.51 -7.19
N LEU A 71 -8.11 2.00 -6.96
CA LEU A 71 -6.94 2.31 -7.76
C LEU A 71 -7.10 1.87 -9.23
N LYS A 72 -7.70 0.70 -9.47
CA LYS A 72 -8.00 0.23 -10.83
C LYS A 72 -8.98 1.14 -11.56
N ASN A 73 -10.02 1.63 -10.87
CA ASN A 73 -10.97 2.54 -11.50
C ASN A 73 -10.36 3.91 -11.77
N ILE A 74 -9.52 4.41 -10.85
CA ILE A 74 -8.78 5.66 -11.07
C ILE A 74 -7.84 5.53 -12.28
N SER A 75 -7.12 4.41 -12.42
CA SER A 75 -6.16 4.25 -13.53
C SER A 75 -6.81 4.18 -14.92
N ASN A 76 -8.12 3.97 -14.99
CA ASN A 76 -8.90 4.01 -16.23
C ASN A 76 -9.41 5.43 -16.58
N HIS A 77 -9.22 6.42 -15.70
CA HIS A 77 -9.58 7.82 -15.97
C HIS A 77 -8.42 8.59 -16.62
N GLN A 78 -8.72 9.46 -17.60
CA GLN A 78 -7.74 10.12 -18.47
C GLN A 78 -6.63 10.90 -17.76
N ASN A 79 -6.89 11.50 -16.59
CA ASN A 79 -5.90 12.27 -15.85
C ASN A 79 -5.14 11.33 -14.90
N ASN A 80 -3.82 11.20 -15.10
CA ASN A 80 -2.89 10.36 -14.32
C ASN A 80 -2.84 8.85 -14.62
N ILE A 81 -3.34 8.41 -15.79
CA ILE A 81 -3.21 7.00 -16.24
C ILE A 81 -1.78 6.51 -16.04
N ALA A 82 -0.76 7.26 -16.47
CA ALA A 82 0.62 6.77 -16.46
C ALA A 82 1.18 6.51 -15.05
N LEU A 83 0.89 7.39 -14.08
CA LEU A 83 1.47 7.30 -12.73
C LEU A 83 0.85 6.15 -11.93
N ILE A 84 -0.45 5.90 -12.11
CA ILE A 84 -1.19 4.88 -11.34
C ILE A 84 -1.16 3.54 -12.06
N SER A 85 -1.26 3.52 -13.39
CA SER A 85 -1.21 2.27 -14.17
C SER A 85 0.14 1.57 -14.03
N LYS A 86 1.25 2.30 -13.90
CA LYS A 86 2.58 1.71 -13.65
C LYS A 86 2.59 0.90 -12.37
N GLU A 87 2.00 1.41 -11.30
CA GLU A 87 2.01 0.75 -9.99
C GLU A 87 1.05 -0.45 -9.91
N LEU A 88 0.11 -0.56 -10.86
CA LEU A 88 -0.82 -1.69 -11.02
C LEU A 88 -0.30 -2.80 -11.95
N LYS A 89 0.88 -2.63 -12.58
CA LYS A 89 1.48 -3.69 -13.40
C LYS A 89 1.92 -4.88 -12.55
N PRO A 90 2.16 -6.07 -13.14
CA PRO A 90 2.64 -7.24 -12.41
C PRO A 90 3.93 -7.02 -11.60
N ASP A 91 4.78 -6.08 -12.03
CA ASP A 91 6.01 -5.66 -11.36
C ASP A 91 5.86 -4.34 -10.58
N GLY A 92 4.63 -3.83 -10.46
CA GLY A 92 4.28 -2.61 -9.77
C GLY A 92 4.10 -2.80 -8.26
N LEU A 93 4.12 -1.68 -7.53
CA LEU A 93 3.95 -1.65 -6.08
C LEU A 93 2.73 -2.46 -5.61
N ILE A 94 1.60 -2.36 -6.30
CA ILE A 94 0.33 -2.91 -5.82
C ILE A 94 0.35 -4.44 -5.79
N GLU A 95 0.90 -5.07 -6.83
CA GLU A 95 1.00 -6.53 -6.89
C GLU A 95 2.08 -7.04 -5.92
N GLU A 96 3.19 -6.32 -5.77
CA GLU A 96 4.19 -6.63 -4.74
C GLU A 96 3.61 -6.55 -3.33
N PHE A 97 2.81 -5.52 -3.04
CA PHE A 97 2.18 -5.36 -1.72
C PHE A 97 1.16 -6.46 -1.44
N LYS A 98 0.36 -6.87 -2.43
CA LYS A 98 -0.57 -8.00 -2.27
C LYS A 98 0.14 -9.30 -1.93
N ASP A 99 1.27 -9.59 -2.59
CA ASP A 99 2.08 -10.78 -2.28
C ASP A 99 2.62 -10.73 -0.86
N ILE A 100 3.11 -9.56 -0.42
CA ILE A 100 3.56 -9.34 0.96
C ILE A 100 2.41 -9.60 1.94
N PHE A 101 1.27 -8.94 1.73
CA PHE A 101 0.15 -8.99 2.67
C PHE A 101 -0.46 -10.41 2.76
N ALA A 102 -0.64 -11.10 1.62
CA ALA A 102 -1.17 -12.47 1.62
C ALA A 102 -0.32 -13.42 2.47
N LYS A 103 1.00 -13.27 2.45
CA LYS A 103 1.94 -14.09 3.25
C LYS A 103 1.91 -13.80 4.74
N GLU A 104 1.47 -12.61 5.16
CA GLU A 104 1.32 -12.26 6.58
C GLU A 104 -0.07 -12.64 7.13
N ILE A 105 -1.11 -12.69 6.29
CA ILE A 105 -2.45 -13.15 6.69
C ILE A 105 -2.49 -14.67 6.88
N ASP A 106 -1.86 -15.41 5.96
CA ASP A 106 -1.85 -16.88 5.96
C ASP A 106 -0.41 -17.39 5.83
N PRO A 107 0.34 -17.47 6.95
CA PRO A 107 1.72 -17.95 6.90
C PRO A 107 1.74 -19.41 6.43
N PRO A 108 2.57 -19.78 5.43
CA PRO A 108 2.55 -21.12 4.86
C PRO A 108 2.76 -22.18 5.94
N ASN A 109 1.87 -23.18 5.96
CA ASN A 109 1.93 -24.34 6.86
C ASN A 109 3.34 -24.95 6.87
N ALA A 110 3.88 -25.18 8.07
CA ALA A 110 5.23 -25.70 8.30
C ALA A 110 5.49 -27.09 7.69
N ASP A 111 4.44 -27.82 7.30
CA ASP A 111 4.50 -29.20 6.80
C ASP A 111 4.69 -29.32 5.27
N LEU A 112 4.61 -28.22 4.52
CA LEU A 112 4.90 -28.23 3.09
C LEU A 112 6.27 -27.59 2.87
N ILE A 113 7.17 -28.30 2.17
CA ILE A 113 8.40 -27.72 1.62
C ILE A 113 7.99 -26.73 0.51
N VAL A 114 7.50 -25.56 0.93
CA VAL A 114 7.29 -24.41 0.07
C VAL A 114 8.61 -23.66 0.07
N SER A 115 9.22 -23.52 -1.12
CA SER A 115 10.45 -22.76 -1.32
C SER A 115 10.47 -21.49 -0.46
N SER A 116 11.57 -21.25 0.24
CA SER A 116 11.90 -20.14 1.14
C SER A 116 11.48 -18.72 0.66
N ASN A 117 10.18 -18.41 0.67
CA ASN A 117 9.63 -17.17 0.13
C ASN A 117 8.93 -16.30 1.18
N LYS A 118 9.31 -16.46 2.46
CA LYS A 118 8.90 -15.58 3.55
C LYS A 118 9.22 -14.12 3.24
N ASN A 119 8.46 -13.21 3.84
CA ASN A 119 8.81 -11.81 3.77
C ASN A 119 10.05 -11.52 4.60
N THR A 120 10.77 -10.46 4.21
CA THR A 120 11.99 -10.03 4.87
C THR A 120 11.90 -8.55 5.16
N LEU A 121 12.70 -8.09 6.12
CA LEU A 121 12.86 -6.66 6.42
C LEU A 121 13.13 -5.84 5.15
N LYS A 122 13.96 -6.36 4.26
CA LYS A 122 14.27 -5.71 2.98
C LYS A 122 13.03 -5.50 2.11
N LYS A 123 12.09 -6.46 2.06
CA LYS A 123 10.84 -6.32 1.30
C LYS A 123 9.94 -5.25 1.91
N PHE A 124 9.82 -5.21 3.23
CA PHE A 124 9.00 -4.23 3.94
C PHE A 124 9.55 -2.81 3.77
N ILE A 125 10.87 -2.64 3.88
CA ILE A 125 11.53 -1.35 3.59
C ILE A 125 11.31 -0.95 2.13
N LEU A 126 11.47 -1.89 1.20
CA LEU A 126 11.33 -1.60 -0.23
C LEU A 126 9.91 -1.13 -0.58
N ILE A 127 8.87 -1.83 -0.08
CA ILE A 127 7.49 -1.45 -0.38
C ILE A 127 7.14 -0.09 0.22
N LEU A 128 7.61 0.18 1.44
CA LEU A 128 7.41 1.46 2.10
C LEU A 128 8.08 2.62 1.34
N ASN A 129 9.32 2.42 0.88
CA ASN A 129 10.05 3.41 0.10
C ASN A 129 9.37 3.70 -1.23
N LYS A 130 9.01 2.65 -1.99
CA LYS A 130 8.29 2.78 -3.27
C LYS A 130 6.97 3.53 -3.08
N TYR A 131 6.22 3.21 -2.02
CA TYR A 131 4.96 3.89 -1.72
C TYR A 131 5.16 5.37 -1.37
N SER A 132 6.17 5.67 -0.54
CA SER A 132 6.52 7.05 -0.18
C SER A 132 6.95 7.88 -1.39
N GLU A 133 7.73 7.29 -2.30
CA GLU A 133 8.12 7.90 -3.58
C GLU A 133 6.90 8.16 -4.48
N TRP A 134 5.95 7.23 -4.52
CA TRP A 134 4.74 7.39 -5.32
C TRP A 134 3.86 8.53 -4.82
N ILE A 135 3.56 8.58 -3.51
CA ILE A 135 2.82 9.69 -2.89
C ILE A 135 3.51 11.02 -3.21
N SER A 136 4.82 11.09 -2.98
CA SER A 136 5.61 12.31 -3.20
C SER A 136 5.56 12.75 -4.66
N SER A 137 5.67 11.81 -5.60
CA SER A 137 5.64 12.10 -7.04
C SER A 137 4.27 12.62 -7.47
N PHE A 138 3.19 11.99 -7.00
CA PHE A 138 1.83 12.43 -7.29
C PHE A 138 1.58 13.84 -6.74
N ARG A 139 1.91 14.07 -5.47
CA ARG A 139 1.70 15.36 -4.81
C ARG A 139 2.50 16.47 -5.46
N LYS A 140 3.75 16.25 -5.87
CA LYS A 140 4.55 17.24 -6.60
C LYS A 140 3.85 17.71 -7.88
N ILE A 141 3.37 16.76 -8.69
CA ILE A 141 2.66 17.08 -9.94
C ILE A 141 1.41 17.94 -9.67
N HIS A 142 0.71 17.69 -8.56
CA HIS A 142 -0.55 18.37 -8.25
C HIS A 142 -0.44 19.60 -7.32
N HIS A 143 0.71 19.86 -6.71
CA HIS A 143 0.99 21.07 -5.94
C HIS A 143 1.84 22.10 -6.68
N GLU A 144 2.56 21.70 -7.74
CA GLU A 144 3.33 22.61 -8.60
C GLU A 144 2.52 23.20 -9.77
N CYS A 145 1.23 22.85 -9.89
CA CYS A 145 0.27 23.40 -10.87
C CYS A 145 -0.86 24.16 -10.16
#